data_AF-A0A6V7HX13-F1
#
_entry.id   AF-A0A6V7HX13-F1
#
_cell.length_a   1.000
_cell.length_b   1.000
_cell.length_c   1.000
_cell.angle_alpha   90.00
_cell.angle_beta   90.00
_cell.angle_gamma   90.00
#
_symmetry.space_group_name_H-M   'P 1'
#
loop_
_entity.id
_entity.type
_entity.pdbx_description
1 polymer ?
#
loop_
_entity_poly.entity_id
_entity_poly.type
_entity_poly.pdbx_seq_one_letter_code
_entity_poly.pdbx_strand_id
1 'polypeptide(L)'
;NYFEHPILAEAHPLHHRLRSININTDSRCILTFGCDGIISVTNKANRSQLLKLFSTHHRQEGGIKYAALANSTIVSLGKNGTLVSTKL
;
A
#
# COMPACT_ATOMS: atom_id res chain seq x y z
N ASN A 1 -24.51 -10.32 25.80
CA ASN A 1 -24.22 -9.75 24.47
C ASN A 1 -23.07 -10.49 23.83
N TYR A 2 -23.35 -11.70 23.34
CA TYR A 2 -22.41 -12.45 22.52
C TYR A 2 -22.54 -11.92 21.08
N PHE A 3 -21.43 -11.66 20.41
CA PHE A 3 -21.43 -11.45 18.97
C PHE A 3 -21.84 -12.77 18.32
N GLU A 4 -23.12 -12.89 17.94
CA GLU A 4 -23.60 -14.07 17.24
C GLU A 4 -23.20 -13.96 15.76
N HIS A 5 -22.22 -14.78 15.40
CA HIS A 5 -21.70 -15.08 14.07
C HIS A 5 -20.92 -13.95 13.36
N PRO A 6 -19.61 -14.15 13.08
CA PRO A 6 -18.83 -13.18 12.30
C PRO A 6 -19.34 -13.14 10.86
N ILE A 7 -19.57 -11.92 10.35
CA ILE A 7 -19.90 -11.68 8.94
C ILE A 7 -18.60 -11.66 8.14
N LEU A 8 -18.57 -12.39 7.02
CA LEU A 8 -17.44 -12.34 6.10
C LEU A 8 -17.38 -10.95 5.44
N ALA A 9 -16.29 -10.21 5.70
CA ALA A 9 -16.03 -8.95 5.04
C ALA A 9 -15.62 -9.17 3.57
N GLU A 10 -15.96 -8.20 2.71
CA GLU A 10 -15.51 -8.17 1.32
C GLU A 10 -13.97 -8.20 1.23
N ALA A 11 -13.44 -9.07 0.39
CA ALA A 11 -12.01 -9.21 0.15
C ALA A 11 -11.66 -8.75 -1.27
N HIS A 12 -10.66 -7.87 -1.39
CA HIS A 12 -10.14 -7.41 -2.68
C HIS A 12 -8.71 -7.94 -2.90
N PRO A 13 -8.38 -8.42 -4.10
CA PRO A 13 -7.01 -8.84 -4.41
C PRO A 13 -6.06 -7.65 -4.36
N LEU A 14 -4.89 -7.86 -3.75
CA LEU A 14 -3.81 -6.88 -3.74
C LEU A 14 -2.84 -7.15 -4.88
N HIS A 15 -2.19 -6.09 -5.37
CA HIS A 15 -1.24 -6.16 -6.50
C HIS A 15 0.19 -6.53 -6.08
N HIS A 16 0.34 -7.13 -4.91
CA HIS A 16 1.63 -7.53 -4.34
C HIS A 16 1.97 -8.98 -4.68
N ARG A 17 3.27 -9.26 -4.82
CA ARG A 17 3.77 -10.61 -5.12
C ARG A 17 4.20 -11.39 -3.89
N LEU A 18 4.31 -10.74 -2.73
CA LEU A 18 4.84 -11.32 -1.49
C LEU A 18 3.94 -11.02 -0.29
N ARG A 19 4.16 -11.76 0.79
CA ARG A 19 3.54 -11.55 2.10
C ARG A 19 4.24 -10.41 2.85
N SER A 20 3.63 -9.90 3.92
CA SER A 20 4.09 -8.73 4.71
C SER A 20 3.78 -7.38 4.05
N ILE A 21 2.50 -7.19 3.75
CA ILE A 21 1.99 -5.94 3.19
C ILE A 21 1.50 -5.06 4.33
N ASN A 22 1.93 -3.81 4.30
CA ASN A 22 1.48 -2.76 5.19
C ASN A 22 0.49 -1.87 4.45
N ILE A 23 -0.33 -1.17 5.22
CA ILE A 23 -1.39 -0.30 4.71
C ILE A 23 -1.20 1.08 5.32
N ASN A 24 -1.39 2.12 4.51
CA ASN A 24 -1.59 3.48 4.97
C ASN A 24 -2.81 4.05 4.24
N THR A 25 -3.57 4.93 4.88
CA THR A 25 -4.82 5.46 4.32
C THR A 25 -4.81 6.96 4.35
N ASP A 26 -5.22 7.57 3.24
CA ASP A 26 -5.53 8.98 3.14
C ASP A 26 -7.07 9.19 3.14
N SER A 27 -7.50 10.44 3.03
CA SER A 27 -8.88 10.83 2.72
C SER A 27 -9.40 10.25 1.41
N ARG A 28 -8.57 10.17 0.35
CA ARG A 28 -9.02 9.79 -1.01
C ARG A 28 -8.58 8.41 -1.46
N CYS A 29 -7.50 7.87 -0.91
CA CYS A 29 -6.93 6.61 -1.36
C CYS A 29 -6.42 5.75 -0.22
N ILE A 30 -6.21 4.47 -0.55
CA ILE A 30 -5.54 3.48 0.28
C ILE A 30 -4.21 3.17 -0.40
N LEU A 31 -3.12 3.27 0.36
CA LEU A 31 -1.80 2.83 -0.04
C LEU A 31 -1.55 1.44 0.55
N THR A 32 -1.09 0.51 -0.28
CA THR A 32 -0.49 -0.73 0.21
C THR A 32 0.96 -0.84 -0.29
N PHE A 33 1.84 -1.33 0.57
CA PHE A 33 3.27 -1.39 0.30
C PHE A 33 3.92 -2.55 1.05
N GLY A 34 5.03 -3.09 0.52
CA GLY A 34 5.64 -4.28 1.12
C GLY A 34 7.09 -4.53 0.75
N CYS A 35 7.58 -5.70 1.15
CA CYS A 35 8.94 -6.15 0.88
C CYS A 35 9.21 -6.47 -0.60
N ASP A 36 8.16 -6.52 -1.43
CA ASP A 36 8.31 -6.64 -2.88
C ASP A 36 8.70 -5.33 -3.57
N GLY A 37 8.73 -4.21 -2.84
CA GLY A 37 9.17 -2.92 -3.39
C GLY A 37 8.08 -2.14 -4.11
N ILE A 38 6.85 -2.66 -4.11
CA ILE A 38 5.71 -2.11 -4.82
C ILE A 38 4.91 -1.20 -3.88
N ILE A 39 4.35 -0.11 -4.42
CA ILE A 39 3.28 0.66 -3.79
C ILE A 39 2.08 0.61 -4.72
N SER A 40 0.93 0.17 -4.21
CA SER A 40 -0.35 0.31 -4.92
C SER A 40 -1.20 1.41 -4.29
N VAL A 41 -1.87 2.18 -5.14
CA VAL A 41 -2.77 3.26 -4.75
C VAL A 41 -4.16 2.90 -5.23
N THR A 42 -5.10 2.72 -4.31
CA THR A 42 -6.47 2.31 -4.61
C THR A 42 -7.44 3.39 -4.21
N ASN A 43 -8.50 3.60 -4.99
CA ASN A 43 -9.55 4.55 -4.65
C ASN A 43 -10.27 4.10 -3.36
N LYS A 44 -10.40 4.99 -2.38
CA LYS A 44 -11.07 4.67 -1.11
C LYS A 44 -12.59 4.50 -1.28
N ALA A 45 -13.20 5.23 -2.20
CA ALA A 45 -14.64 5.13 -2.51
C ALA A 45 -14.98 3.90 -3.36
N ASN A 46 -14.03 3.44 -4.18
CA ASN A 46 -14.15 2.20 -4.95
C ASN A 46 -12.89 1.36 -4.76
N ARG A 47 -12.92 0.46 -3.76
CA ARG A 47 -11.77 -0.36 -3.34
C ARG A 47 -11.29 -1.37 -4.39
N SER A 48 -12.05 -1.58 -5.45
CA SER A 48 -11.64 -2.38 -6.61
C SER A 48 -10.89 -1.57 -7.67
N GLN A 49 -10.90 -0.23 -7.58
CA GLN A 49 -10.26 0.64 -8.56
C GLN A 49 -8.81 0.96 -8.16
N LEU A 50 -7.86 0.30 -8.81
CA LEU A 50 -6.45 0.67 -8.78
C LEU A 50 -6.24 2.00 -9.54
N LEU A 51 -5.73 3.01 -8.84
CA LEU A 51 -5.40 4.31 -9.41
C LEU A 51 -3.99 4.33 -10.01
N LYS A 52 -3.01 3.80 -9.27
CA LYS A 52 -1.60 3.78 -9.66
C LYS A 52 -0.86 2.60 -9.02
N LEU A 53 0.22 2.17 -9.68
CA LEU A 53 1.15 1.16 -9.19
C LEU A 53 2.58 1.64 -9.43
N PHE A 54 3.42 1.59 -8.41
CA PHE A 54 4.81 2.05 -8.49
C PHE A 54 5.77 0.97 -8.01
N SER A 55 6.90 0.81 -8.68
CA SER A 55 8.07 0.12 -8.15
C SER A 55 9.03 1.17 -7.64
N THR A 56 9.28 1.20 -6.33
CA THR A 56 10.04 2.29 -5.68
C THR A 56 11.32 1.83 -5.02
N HIS A 57 11.36 0.59 -4.52
CA HIS A 57 12.51 0.01 -3.83
C HIS A 57 12.76 -1.39 -4.36
N HIS A 58 14.02 -1.85 -4.40
CA HIS A 58 14.28 -3.19 -4.91
C HIS A 58 13.97 -4.26 -3.85
N ARG A 59 13.31 -5.36 -4.25
CA ARG A 59 12.96 -6.45 -3.31
C ARG A 59 14.18 -7.09 -2.65
N GLN A 60 15.31 -7.17 -3.36
CA GLN A 60 16.55 -7.77 -2.83
C GLN A 60 17.17 -6.92 -1.72
N GLU A 61 16.78 -5.64 -1.65
CA GLU A 61 17.19 -4.70 -0.63
C GLU A 61 16.17 -4.61 0.52
N GLY A 62 15.23 -5.57 0.58
CA GLY A 62 14.21 -5.67 1.61
C GLY A 62 12.93 -4.88 1.33
N GLY A 63 12.86 -4.18 0.20
CA GLY A 63 11.70 -3.41 -0.24
C GLY A 63 11.38 -2.22 0.67
N ILE A 64 10.09 -2.00 0.92
CA ILE A 64 9.59 -0.78 1.55
C ILE A 64 9.51 -0.96 3.07
N LYS A 65 10.08 -0.01 3.81
CA LYS A 65 9.92 0.12 5.26
C LYS A 65 8.64 0.88 5.61
N TYR A 66 8.38 1.99 4.92
CA TYR A 66 7.20 2.82 5.14
C TYR A 66 6.84 3.60 3.87
N ALA A 67 5.55 3.87 3.65
CA ALA A 67 5.09 4.80 2.64
C ALA A 67 3.89 5.61 3.14
N ALA A 68 3.80 6.85 2.68
CA ALA A 68 2.71 7.77 2.99
C ALA A 68 2.41 8.71 1.83
N LEU A 69 1.19 9.24 1.80
CA LEU A 69 0.82 10.33 0.92
C LEU A 69 1.06 11.68 1.63
N ALA A 70 1.83 12.55 1.00
CA ALA A 70 2.00 13.94 1.38
C ALA A 70 1.40 14.80 0.26
N ASN A 71 0.15 15.24 0.42
CA ASN A 71 -0.65 15.95 -0.58
C ASN A 71 -0.85 15.15 -1.88
N SER A 72 -0.08 15.47 -2.93
CA SER A 72 -0.08 14.79 -4.22
C SER A 72 1.23 14.02 -4.46
N THR A 73 2.00 13.76 -3.42
CA THR A 73 3.30 13.10 -3.53
C THR A 73 3.34 11.91 -2.59
N ILE A 74 3.61 10.73 -3.12
CA ILE A 74 3.92 9.55 -2.34
C ILE A 74 5.38 9.64 -1.92
N VAL A 75 5.64 9.51 -0.63
CA VAL A 75 6.99 9.39 -0.08
C VAL A 75 7.14 7.98 0.48
N SER A 76 8.26 7.34 0.16
CA SER A 76 8.55 5.97 0.61
C SER A 76 10.00 5.82 1.05
N LEU A 77 10.19 5.16 2.19
CA LEU A 77 11.49 4.84 2.76
C LEU A 77 11.77 3.35 2.54
N GLY A 78 12.87 3.04 1.88
CA GLY A 78 13.38 1.69 1.68
C GLY A 78 14.06 1.15 2.93
N LYS A 79 14.14 -0.18 3.07
CA LYS A 79 14.89 -0.81 4.16
C LYS A 79 16.41 -0.62 4.04
N ASN A 80 16.89 -0.32 2.84
CA ASN A 80 18.25 0.09 2.52
C ASN A 80 18.58 1.55 2.93
N GLY A 81 17.60 2.32 3.41
CA GLY A 81 17.78 3.72 3.79
C GLY A 81 17.55 4.74 2.66
N THR A 82 17.11 4.33 1.46
CA THR A 82 16.79 5.29 0.39
C THR A 82 15.40 5.89 0.58
N LEU A 83 15.26 7.17 0.22
CA LEU A 83 13.99 7.87 0.19
C LEU A 83 13.59 8.12 -1.27
N VAL A 84 12.39 7.72 -1.65
CA VAL A 84 11.83 7.96 -2.98
C VAL A 84 10.55 8.77 -2.85
N SER A 85 10.46 9.85 -3.64
CA SER A 85 9.27 10.70 -3.76
C SER A 85 8.72 10.63 -5.18
N THR A 86 7.44 10.30 -5.31
CA THR A 86 6.76 10.17 -6.61
C THR A 86 5.47 10.97 -6.60
N LYS A 87 5.25 11.83 -7.60
CA LYS A 87 4.00 12.59 -7.75
C LYS A 87 2.88 11.67 -8.26
N LEU A 88 1.69 11.81 -7.66
CA LEU A 88 0.48 11.04 -7.96
C LEU A 88 -0.30 11.62 -9.14
#